data_AF-M8A8X0-F1
#
_entry.id   AF-M8A8X0-F1
#
_cell.length_a   1.000
_cell.length_b   1.000
_cell.length_c   1.000
_cell.angle_alpha   90.00
_cell.angle_beta   90.00
_cell.angle_gamma   90.00
#
_symmetry.space_group_name_H-M   'P 1'
#
loop_
_entity.id
_entity.type
_entity.pdbx_description
1 polymer ?
#
loop_
_entity_poly.entity_id
_entity_poly.type
_entity_poly.pdbx_seq_one_letter_code
_entity_poly.pdbx_strand_id
1 'polypeptide(L)'
;MRDDGYRWRKYGQKAVKNNNFPRSYYRCTHQGCNVKKQVQRLSRDEGVVVTTYEGSHTHPIEKSNDNFEHILTQMQVYSGINNVSQTFGNQHMFQ
;
A
#
# COMPACT_ATOMS: atom_id res chain seq x y z
N MET A 1 -6.09 7.62 3.37
CA MET A 1 -5.70 6.60 4.37
C MET A 1 -4.20 6.50 4.26
N ARG A 2 -3.44 6.62 5.35
CA ARG A 2 -1.98 6.47 5.30
C ARG A 2 -1.67 5.10 4.71
N ASP A 3 -0.84 5.07 3.68
CA ASP A 3 -0.41 3.82 3.04
C ASP A 3 0.65 3.17 3.94
N ASP A 4 0.22 2.15 4.69
CA ASP A 4 1.08 1.32 5.54
C ASP A 4 1.56 0.06 4.80
N GLY A 5 1.34 0.00 3.48
CA GLY A 5 1.76 -1.08 2.58
C GLY A 5 0.92 -2.36 2.68
N TYR A 6 0.12 -2.52 3.73
CA TYR A 6 -0.80 -3.65 3.86
C TYR A 6 -2.09 -3.41 3.10
N ARG A 7 -2.68 -4.49 2.57
CA ARG A 7 -3.93 -4.40 1.83
C ARG A 7 -5.13 -4.57 2.76
N TRP A 8 -5.91 -3.51 2.89
CA TRP A 8 -7.07 -3.43 3.80
C TRP A 8 -8.39 -3.44 3.05
N ARG A 9 -9.40 -4.11 3.60
CA ARG A 9 -10.80 -4.02 3.15
C ARG A 9 -11.66 -3.47 4.27
N LYS A 10 -12.44 -2.43 3.97
CA LYS A 10 -13.44 -1.91 4.90
C LYS A 10 -14.54 -2.94 5.09
N TYR A 11 -14.86 -3.26 6.33
CA TYR A 11 -15.94 -4.20 6.67
C TYR A 11 -17.06 -3.54 7.49
N GLY A 12 -16.83 -2.35 8.02
CA GLY A 12 -17.83 -1.66 8.82
C GLY A 12 -17.54 -0.18 9.01
N GLN A 13 -18.58 0.52 9.46
CA GLN A 13 -18.53 1.91 9.88
C GLN A 13 -19.49 2.11 11.04
N LYS A 14 -19.10 2.89 12.05
CA LYS A 14 -19.96 3.23 13.19
C LYS A 14 -19.96 4.74 13.43
N ALA A 15 -21.14 5.31 13.66
CA ALA A 15 -21.27 6.68 14.14
C ALA A 15 -20.65 6.81 15.53
N VAL A 16 -20.05 7.96 15.83
CA VAL A 16 -19.32 8.19 17.07
C VAL A 16 -20.00 9.34 17.81
N LYS A 17 -20.38 9.10 19.06
CA LYS A 17 -21.04 10.12 19.88
C LYS A 17 -20.14 11.35 19.97
N ASN A 18 -20.71 12.53 19.75
CA ASN A 18 -20.01 13.82 19.80
C ASN A 18 -18.85 13.94 18.80
N ASN A 19 -18.97 13.29 17.63
CA ASN A 19 -17.99 13.39 16.58
C ASN A 19 -18.67 13.36 15.20
N ASN A 20 -18.38 14.38 14.38
CA ASN A 20 -18.90 14.52 13.02
C ASN A 20 -18.34 13.46 12.07
N PHE A 21 -17.23 12.81 12.44
CA PHE A 21 -16.56 11.81 11.63
C PHE A 21 -16.85 10.39 12.14
N PRO A 22 -17.40 9.50 11.29
CA PRO A 22 -17.66 8.13 11.68
C PRO A 22 -16.34 7.36 11.85
N ARG A 23 -16.36 6.35 12.74
CA ARG A 23 -15.27 5.38 12.86
C ARG A 23 -15.36 4.38 11.71
N SER A 24 -14.27 4.19 10.99
CA SER A 24 -14.18 3.18 9.94
C SER A 24 -13.40 1.95 10.42
N TYR A 25 -13.86 0.76 10.06
CA TYR A 25 -13.27 -0.52 10.45
C TYR A 25 -12.77 -1.30 9.23
N TYR A 26 -11.56 -1.80 9.33
CA TYR A 26 -10.85 -2.47 8.25
C TYR A 26 -10.26 -3.79 8.73
N ARG A 27 -10.23 -4.78 7.85
CA ARG A 27 -9.54 -6.05 8.05
C ARG A 27 -8.47 -6.22 6.98
N CYS A 28 -7.39 -6.89 7.32
CA CYS A 28 -6.43 -7.33 6.31
C CYS A 28 -7.13 -8.24 5.30
N THR A 29 -6.66 -8.19 4.06
CA THR A 29 -7.17 -9.01 2.95
C THR A 29 -6.29 -10.19 2.61
N HIS A 30 -5.11 -10.28 3.22
CA HIS A 30 -4.24 -11.43 3.06
C HIS A 30 -4.91 -12.68 3.65
N GLN A 31 -4.79 -13.82 2.94
CA GLN A 31 -5.43 -15.06 3.35
C GLN A 31 -4.89 -15.51 4.72
N GLY A 32 -5.78 -15.88 5.64
CA GLY A 32 -5.40 -16.31 6.99
C GLY A 32 -4.96 -15.18 7.93
N CYS A 33 -4.87 -13.93 7.46
CA CYS A 33 -4.52 -12.79 8.31
C CYS A 33 -5.75 -12.27 9.07
N ASN A 34 -5.65 -12.22 10.40
CA ASN A 34 -6.73 -11.77 11.28
C ASN A 34 -6.55 -10.33 11.77
N VAL A 35 -5.55 -9.60 11.25
CA VAL A 35 -5.29 -8.22 11.69
C VAL A 35 -6.42 -7.30 11.29
N LYS A 36 -6.84 -6.46 12.22
CA LYS A 36 -7.86 -5.42 12.02
C LYS A 36 -7.29 -4.06 12.36
N LYS A 37 -7.88 -3.02 11.79
CA LYS A 37 -7.65 -1.65 12.23
C LYS A 37 -8.92 -0.82 12.23
N GLN A 38 -9.00 0.12 13.17
CA GLN A 38 -10.00 1.18 13.18
C GLN A 38 -9.33 2.52 12.89
N VAL A 39 -10.01 3.36 12.12
CA VAL A 39 -9.57 4.73 11.79
C VAL A 39 -10.60 5.70 12.32
N GLN A 40 -10.15 6.65 13.13
CA GLN A 40 -10.96 7.66 13.79
C GLN A 40 -10.31 9.04 13.66
N ARG A 41 -11.02 10.01 13.07
CA ARG A 41 -10.66 11.42 13.21
C ARG A 41 -11.17 11.94 14.54
N LEU A 42 -10.39 12.73 15.28
CA LEU A 42 -10.85 13.33 16.53
C LEU A 42 -11.80 14.49 16.25
N SER A 43 -12.76 14.71 17.15
CA SER A 43 -13.71 15.84 17.00
C SER A 43 -13.16 17.16 17.50
N ARG A 44 -12.23 17.13 18.46
CA ARG A 44 -11.61 18.34 19.04
C ARG A 44 -10.47 18.88 18.17
N ASP A 45 -9.87 18.02 17.36
CA ASP A 45 -8.79 18.35 16.45
C ASP A 45 -8.96 17.50 15.19
N GLU A 46 -9.59 18.11 14.18
CA GLU A 46 -9.87 17.43 12.93
C GLU A 46 -8.59 17.10 12.14
N GLY A 47 -7.45 17.73 12.46
CA GLY A 47 -6.16 17.38 11.88
C GLY A 47 -5.65 16.01 12.35
N VAL A 48 -6.10 15.55 13.53
CA VAL A 48 -5.62 14.32 14.15
C VAL A 48 -6.47 13.12 13.74
N VAL A 49 -5.80 12.12 13.14
CA VAL A 49 -6.38 10.83 12.80
C VAL A 49 -5.70 9.73 13.62
N VAL A 50 -6.47 9.11 14.52
CA VAL A 50 -6.04 7.97 15.32
C VAL A 50 -6.33 6.69 14.55
N THR A 51 -5.31 5.85 14.41
CA THR A 51 -5.43 4.49 13.87
C THR A 51 -5.06 3.49 14.96
N THR A 52 -5.96 2.55 15.26
CA THR A 52 -5.70 1.49 16.25
C THR A 52 -5.66 0.15 15.54
N TYR A 53 -4.63 -0.65 15.79
CA TYR A 53 -4.44 -1.97 15.21
C TYR A 53 -4.73 -3.06 16.24
N GLU A 54 -5.29 -4.18 15.80
CA GLU A 54 -5.56 -5.39 16.60
C GLU A 54 -4.89 -6.58 15.89
N GLY A 55 -3.98 -7.25 16.60
CA GLY A 55 -3.19 -8.37 16.07
C GLY A 55 -1.86 -7.96 15.45
N SER A 56 -1.15 -8.93 14.88
CA SER A 56 0.14 -8.73 14.21
C SER A 56 0.16 -9.47 12.88
N HIS A 57 0.75 -8.86 11.86
CA HIS A 57 0.88 -9.48 10.54
C HIS A 57 1.97 -10.56 10.57
N THR A 58 1.66 -11.73 10.05
CA THR A 58 2.60 -12.85 9.87
C THR A 58 2.93 -13.10 8.40
N HIS A 59 2.74 -12.07 7.57
CA HIS A 59 2.97 -12.07 6.13
C HIS A 59 3.68 -10.78 5.72
N PRO A 60 4.43 -10.77 4.61
CA PRO A 60 5.08 -9.57 4.12
C PRO A 60 4.05 -8.53 3.67
N ILE A 61 4.52 -7.29 3.58
CA ILE A 61 3.79 -6.18 3.01
C ILE A 61 3.60 -6.46 1.50
N GLU A 62 2.36 -6.33 0.98
CA GLU A 62 2.08 -6.66 -0.45
C GLU A 62 2.59 -5.58 -1.40
N LYS A 63 2.56 -4.31 -0.97
CA LYS A 63 3.25 -3.23 -1.67
C LYS A 63 4.52 -2.95 -0.90
N SER A 64 5.67 -3.44 -1.37
CA SER A 64 6.91 -2.80 -1.00
C SER A 64 6.72 -1.32 -1.34
N ASN A 65 6.81 -0.45 -0.34
CA ASN A 65 7.00 0.97 -0.58
C ASN A 65 8.43 1.11 -1.12
N ASP A 66 8.69 0.59 -2.32
CA ASP A 66 9.88 0.87 -3.12
C ASP A 66 9.67 2.27 -3.70
N ASN A 67 9.60 3.23 -2.78
CA ASN A 67 9.36 4.63 -3.04
C ASN A 67 10.45 5.19 -3.95
N PHE A 68 11.61 4.53 -4.03
CA PHE A 68 12.69 4.94 -4.93
C PHE A 68 12.28 4.85 -6.40
N GLU A 69 11.78 3.70 -6.85
CA GLU A 69 11.39 3.49 -8.26
C GLU A 69 10.23 4.40 -8.68
N HIS A 70 9.25 4.59 -7.78
CA HIS A 70 8.12 5.47 -8.05
C HIS A 70 8.52 6.94 -8.10
N ILE A 71 9.40 7.39 -7.20
CA ILE A 71 9.95 8.77 -7.21
C ILE A 71 10.77 8.99 -8.49
N LEU A 72 11.63 8.04 -8.87
CA LEU A 72 12.46 8.15 -10.07
C LEU A 72 11.65 8.14 -11.37
N THR A 73 10.55 7.38 -11.40
CA THR A 73 9.61 7.38 -12.54
C THR A 73 8.88 8.73 -12.64
N GLN A 74 8.47 9.32 -11.52
CA GLN A 74 7.84 10.65 -11.48
C GLN A 74 8.81 11.78 -11.86
N MET A 75 10.10 11.63 -11.55
CA MET A 75 11.15 12.58 -11.96
C MET A 75 11.61 12.42 -13.42
N GLN A 76 11.02 11.50 -14.21
CA GLN A 76 11.42 11.19 -15.60
C GLN A 76 12.91 10.77 -15.77
N VAL A 77 13.54 10.24 -14.72
CA VAL A 77 14.99 9.90 -14.75
C VAL A 77 15.25 8.53 -15.41
N TYR A 78 14.28 7.60 -15.35
CA TYR A 78 14.42 6.24 -15.92
C TYR A 78 14.21 6.12 -17.44
N SER A 79 13.74 7.18 -18.10
CA SER A 79 13.44 7.15 -19.55
C SER A 79 14.68 7.20 -20.45
N GLY A 80 15.89 7.23 -19.89
CA GLY A 80 17.11 7.60 -20.63
C GLY A 80 18.27 6.59 -20.61
N ILE A 81 18.15 5.43 -19.97
CA ILE A 81 19.29 4.50 -19.86
C ILE A 81 18.82 3.05 -19.98
N ASN A 82 18.55 2.59 -21.20
CA ASN A 82 18.67 1.17 -21.58
C ASN A 82 18.96 1.07 -23.09
N ASN A 83 20.06 1.69 -23.51
CA ASN A 83 20.85 1.18 -24.62
C ASN A 83 21.78 0.11 -24.06
N VAL A 84 21.31 -1.13 -23.93
CA VAL A 84 22.18 -2.30 -23.88
C VAL A 84 21.57 -3.37 -24.78
N SER A 85 22.24 -3.53 -25.92
CA SER A 85 22.15 -4.50 -27.00
C SER A 85 21.17 -5.66 -26.86
N GLN A 86 20.25 -5.71 -27.83
CA GLN A 86 19.53 -6.91 -28.24
C GLN A 86 20.54 -7.99 -28.68
N THR A 87 20.62 -9.11 -27.96
CA THR A 87 21.17 -10.36 -28.51
C THR A 87 20.01 -11.19 -29.03
N PHE A 88 19.74 -11.07 -30.33
CA PHE A 88 18.81 -11.96 -31.03
C PHE A 88 19.48 -13.28 -31.38
N GLY A 89 18.78 -14.38 -31.06
CA GLY A 89 18.57 -15.52 -31.96
C GLY A 89 19.77 -16.42 -32.32
N ASN A 90 19.76 -17.64 -31.78
CA ASN A 90 20.39 -18.80 -32.42
C ASN A 90 19.63 -19.19 -33.70
N GLN A 91 20.30 -19.18 -34.85
CA GLN A 91 20.01 -20.07 -35.99
C GLN A 91 21.26 -20.25 -36.88
N HIS A 92 21.68 -21.51 -37.01
CA HIS A 92 22.60 -22.15 -37.97
C HIS A 92 22.42 -21.66 -39.44
N MET A 93 23.31 -21.76 -40.44
CA MET A 93 24.62 -22.37 -40.72
C MET A 93 25.09 -21.84 -42.11
N PHE A 94 26.41 -21.86 -42.37
CA PHE A 94 27.18 -22.15 -43.62
C PHE A 94 28.57 -21.51 -43.39
N GLN A 95 29.71 -22.19 -43.48
CA GLN A 95 30.07 -23.39 -44.23
C GLN A 95 30.13 -24.67 -43.38
#